data_AF-A0A7J6HIN9-F1
#
_entry.id   AF-A0A7J6HIN9-F1
#
_cell.length_a   1.000
_cell.length_b   1.000
_cell.length_c   1.000
_cell.angle_alpha   90.00
_cell.angle_beta   90.00
_cell.angle_gamma   90.00
#
_symmetry.space_group_name_H-M   'P 1'
#
loop_
_entity.id
_entity.type
_entity.pdbx_description
1 polymer ?
#
loop_
_entity_poly.entity_id
_entity_poly.type
_entity_poly.pdbx_seq_one_letter_code
_entity_poly.pdbx_strand_id
1 'polypeptide(L)'
;MVNALMKVDVREWDEEVLKDVHTVRDQEKVWKIPLLDEAESDEWYWRKESSGLFTVRSAYAILHQEKTSNLQPNNSGVWMKLWQLKLPPKVKDFLWRVCTNSLPTRFQLTNKHVPINSSCLMCMAAPETALHVLVRCDFAQGCWRQVRVPNVGTAAMTFCSWWEEGFGV
;
A
#
# COMPACT_ATOMS: atom_id res chain seq x y z
N MET A 1 20.83 6.82 -18.86
CA MET A 1 21.58 7.96 -18.27
C MET A 1 21.54 9.09 -19.27
N VAL A 2 21.27 10.32 -18.83
CA VAL A 2 21.14 11.50 -19.71
C VAL A 2 22.41 11.75 -20.53
N ASN A 3 23.58 11.34 -20.03
CA ASN A 3 24.87 11.46 -20.72
C ASN A 3 24.91 10.79 -22.11
N ALA A 4 24.06 9.79 -22.37
CA ALA A 4 23.97 9.17 -23.70
C ALA A 4 23.32 10.06 -24.77
N LEU A 5 22.74 11.19 -24.38
CA LEU A 5 22.14 12.19 -25.28
C LEU A 5 23.07 13.38 -25.53
N MET A 6 24.29 13.36 -24.97
CA MET A 6 25.30 14.42 -25.10
C MET A 6 26.42 13.98 -26.04
N LYS A 7 27.09 14.95 -26.67
CA LYS A 7 28.29 14.68 -27.46
C LYS A 7 29.39 14.11 -26.56
N VAL A 8 30.24 13.26 -27.14
CA VAL A 8 31.39 12.68 -26.44
C VAL A 8 32.38 13.81 -26.10
N ASP A 9 32.81 13.87 -24.86
CA ASP A 9 33.78 14.85 -24.30
C ASP A 9 33.37 16.33 -24.36
N VAL A 10 32.14 16.63 -24.80
CA VAL A 10 31.61 18.01 -24.86
C VAL A 10 30.26 18.06 -24.17
N ARG A 11 30.07 19.04 -23.28
CA ARG A 11 28.82 19.24 -22.55
C ARG A 11 27.80 19.99 -23.41
N GLU A 12 27.48 19.39 -24.55
CA GLU A 12 26.51 19.85 -25.53
C GLU A 12 25.56 18.71 -25.88
N TRP A 13 24.30 19.06 -26.12
CA TRP A 13 23.32 18.12 -26.63
C TRP A 13 23.71 17.60 -28.02
N ASP A 14 23.61 16.29 -28.23
CA ASP A 14 23.78 15.68 -29.54
C ASP A 14 22.44 15.75 -30.30
N GLU A 15 22.39 16.65 -31.30
CA GLU A 15 21.17 16.87 -32.07
C GLU A 15 20.73 15.66 -32.89
N GLU A 16 21.68 14.85 -33.38
CA GLU A 16 21.35 13.69 -34.21
C GLU A 16 20.72 12.60 -33.34
N VAL A 17 21.32 12.34 -32.17
CA VAL A 17 20.78 11.39 -31.18
C VAL A 17 19.43 11.86 -30.65
N LEU A 18 19.26 13.14 -30.35
CA LEU A 18 17.97 13.67 -29.88
C LEU A 18 16.87 13.56 -30.94
N LYS A 19 17.21 13.78 -32.22
CA LYS A 19 16.25 13.64 -33.33
C LYS A 19 15.82 12.19 -33.56
N ASP A 20 16.73 11.24 -33.34
CA ASP A 20 16.47 9.81 -33.51
C ASP A 20 15.66 9.21 -32.34
N VAL A 21 15.94 9.65 -31.10
CA VAL A 21 15.36 9.05 -29.88
C VAL A 21 14.06 9.74 -29.43
N HIS A 22 13.87 11.02 -29.73
CA HIS A 22 12.75 11.82 -29.20
C HIS A 22 11.82 12.38 -30.27
N THR A 23 10.56 12.59 -29.90
CA THR A 23 9.59 13.32 -30.73
C THR A 23 9.94 14.80 -30.80
N VAL A 24 9.52 15.48 -31.88
CA VAL A 24 9.76 16.94 -32.09
C VAL A 24 9.37 17.77 -30.85
N ARG A 25 8.24 17.47 -30.23
CA ARG A 25 7.77 18.14 -29.00
C ARG A 25 8.75 17.99 -27.84
N ASP A 26 9.37 16.83 -27.70
CA ASP A 26 10.27 16.55 -26.57
C ASP A 26 11.68 17.09 -26.85
N GLN A 27 12.11 17.09 -28.12
CA GLN A 27 13.34 17.77 -28.55
C GLN A 27 13.31 19.26 -28.19
N GLU A 28 12.21 19.96 -28.50
CA GLU A 28 12.01 21.38 -28.15
C GLU A 28 12.11 21.66 -26.64
N LYS A 29 11.79 20.68 -25.81
CA LYS A 29 11.91 20.80 -24.35
C LYS A 29 13.33 20.55 -23.90
N VAL A 30 14.00 19.54 -24.45
CA VAL A 30 15.39 19.21 -24.12
C VAL A 30 16.34 20.36 -24.49
N TRP A 31 16.17 20.98 -25.66
CA TRP A 31 16.98 22.14 -26.07
C TRP A 31 16.82 23.35 -25.15
N LYS A 32 15.69 23.47 -24.45
CA LYS A 32 15.45 24.57 -23.49
C LYS A 32 16.06 24.30 -22.12
N ILE A 33 16.63 23.12 -21.87
CA ILE A 33 17.30 22.81 -20.61
C ILE A 33 18.67 23.50 -20.64
N PRO A 34 18.92 24.49 -19.76
CA PRO A 34 20.23 25.10 -19.66
C PRO A 34 21.25 24.08 -19.16
N LEU A 35 22.34 23.92 -19.91
CA LEU A 35 23.50 23.16 -19.46
C LEU A 35 24.39 24.10 -18.67
N LEU A 36 24.57 23.82 -17.37
CA LEU A 36 25.55 24.52 -16.54
C LEU A 36 26.96 24.08 -16.96
N ASP A 37 27.91 25.00 -17.04
CA ASP A 37 29.30 24.73 -17.43
C ASP A 37 29.99 23.74 -16.46
N GLU A 38 29.61 23.82 -15.18
CA GLU A 38 30.07 22.88 -14.15
C GLU A 38 28.99 21.84 -13.86
N ALA A 39 29.41 20.57 -13.86
CA ALA A 39 28.57 19.46 -13.45
C ALA A 39 28.55 19.38 -11.93
N GLU A 40 27.57 20.04 -11.30
CA GLU A 40 27.26 19.76 -9.89
C GLU A 40 26.73 18.33 -9.76
N SER A 41 27.03 17.69 -8.63
CA SER A 41 26.48 16.38 -8.31
C SER A 41 24.97 16.46 -8.11
N ASP A 42 24.24 15.47 -8.63
CA ASP A 42 22.80 15.37 -8.40
C ASP A 42 22.49 15.35 -6.89
N GLU A 43 21.64 16.29 -6.45
CA GLU A 43 21.18 16.37 -5.06
C GLU A 43 19.70 15.98 -4.93
N TRP A 44 19.33 15.48 -3.76
CA TRP A 44 17.94 15.18 -3.43
C TRP A 44 17.16 16.48 -3.20
N TYR A 45 16.15 16.72 -4.05
CA TYR A 45 15.27 17.88 -3.93
C TYR A 45 13.86 17.50 -3.47
N TRP A 46 13.44 18.04 -2.32
CA TRP A 46 12.10 17.91 -1.80
C TRP A 46 11.14 18.91 -2.44
N ARG A 47 10.42 18.48 -3.48
CA ARG A 47 9.51 19.32 -4.30
C ARG A 47 8.45 20.11 -3.52
N LYS A 48 8.17 19.74 -2.27
CA LYS A 48 6.99 20.20 -1.53
C LYS A 48 7.28 21.34 -0.55
N GLU A 49 8.53 21.76 -0.47
CA GLU A 49 8.94 22.92 0.30
C GLU A 49 9.78 23.83 -0.61
N SER A 50 9.59 25.15 -0.52
CA SER A 50 10.31 26.10 -1.37
C SER A 50 11.82 26.11 -1.10
N SER A 51 12.25 25.61 0.06
CA SER A 51 13.66 25.43 0.40
C SER A 51 14.28 24.22 -0.29
N GLY A 52 13.49 23.32 -0.89
CA GLY A 52 13.98 22.06 -1.45
C GLY A 52 14.45 21.03 -0.42
N LEU A 53 14.42 21.36 0.88
CA LEU A 53 14.87 20.48 1.96
C LEU A 53 13.73 19.61 2.48
N PHE A 54 14.06 18.36 2.80
CA PHE A 54 13.11 17.46 3.44
C PHE A 54 12.92 17.83 4.91
N THR A 55 11.67 17.95 5.35
CA THR A 55 11.33 18.03 6.77
C THR A 55 10.22 17.03 7.12
N VAL A 56 10.30 16.44 8.32
CA VAL A 56 9.23 15.56 8.84
C VAL A 56 7.88 16.31 8.86
N ARG A 57 7.91 17.62 9.12
CA ARG A 57 6.74 18.49 9.10
C ARG A 57 6.08 18.54 7.73
N SER A 58 6.84 18.80 6.65
CA SER A 58 6.28 18.88 5.30
C SER A 58 5.82 17.50 4.81
N ALA A 59 6.53 16.43 5.15
CA ALA A 59 6.08 15.06 4.91
C ALA A 59 4.75 14.74 5.62
N TYR A 60 4.62 15.07 6.91
CA TYR A 60 3.39 14.83 7.67
C TYR A 60 2.22 15.66 7.14
N ALA A 61 2.46 16.91 6.75
CA ALA A 61 1.43 17.77 6.15
C ALA A 61 0.86 17.14 4.87
N ILE A 62 1.70 16.51 4.04
CA ILE A 62 1.25 15.79 2.84
C ILE A 62 0.40 14.58 3.21
N LEU A 63 0.90 13.73 4.11
CA LEU A 63 0.16 12.54 4.56
C LEU A 63 -1.20 12.92 5.16
N HIS A 64 -1.28 14.07 5.82
CA HIS A 64 -2.53 14.60 6.35
C HIS A 64 -3.46 15.12 5.25
N GLN A 65 -2.94 15.87 4.26
CA GLN A 65 -3.71 16.34 3.11
C GLN A 65 -4.26 15.18 2.26
N GLU A 66 -3.44 14.16 2.00
CA GLU A 66 -3.85 12.96 1.26
C GLU A 66 -4.93 12.16 1.98
N LYS A 67 -4.90 12.12 3.32
CA LYS A 67 -5.98 11.54 4.14
C LYS A 67 -7.27 12.35 4.06
N THR A 68 -7.19 13.67 3.92
CA THR A 68 -8.39 14.53 3.79
C THR A 68 -8.98 14.51 2.37
N SER A 69 -8.15 14.35 1.33
CA SER A 69 -8.62 14.27 -0.06
C SER A 69 -9.14 12.89 -0.43
N ASN A 70 -8.57 11.83 0.16
CA ASN A 70 -9.13 10.48 0.10
C ASN A 70 -10.10 10.32 1.27
N LEU A 71 -11.33 10.82 1.11
CA LEU A 71 -12.47 10.49 1.98
C LEU A 71 -12.80 9.00 1.86
N GLN A 72 -11.88 8.14 2.30
CA GLN A 72 -12.29 6.90 2.93
C GLN A 72 -13.03 7.32 4.20
N PRO A 73 -14.26 6.83 4.43
CA PRO A 73 -14.97 7.14 5.66
C PRO A 73 -14.03 6.78 6.80
N ASN A 74 -13.82 7.76 7.67
CA ASN A 74 -12.97 7.64 8.85
C ASN A 74 -13.23 6.27 9.49
N ASN A 75 -12.28 5.34 9.42
CA ASN A 75 -12.37 4.03 10.09
C ASN A 75 -12.59 4.17 11.62
N SER A 76 -12.65 5.40 12.15
CA SER A 76 -12.97 5.73 13.53
C SER A 76 -14.26 5.09 14.05
N GLY A 77 -15.30 4.92 13.24
CA GLY A 77 -16.57 4.35 13.69
C GLY A 77 -16.43 2.90 14.16
N VAL A 78 -15.82 2.06 13.32
CA VAL A 78 -15.61 0.63 13.58
C VAL A 78 -14.64 0.44 14.74
N TRP A 79 -13.55 1.21 14.77
CA TRP A 79 -12.60 1.15 15.87
C TRP A 79 -13.20 1.61 17.20
N MET A 80 -13.96 2.70 17.20
CA MET A 80 -14.63 3.19 18.41
C MET A 80 -15.53 2.11 19.00
N LYS A 81 -16.35 1.46 18.16
CA LYS A 81 -17.23 0.40 18.61
C LYS A 81 -16.47 -0.85 19.06
N LEU A 82 -15.42 -1.28 18.33
CA LEU A 82 -14.54 -2.38 18.73
C LEU A 82 -13.97 -2.16 20.14
N TRP A 83 -13.49 -0.95 20.42
CA TRP A 83 -12.90 -0.62 21.72
C TRP A 83 -13.94 -0.48 22.83
N GLN A 84 -15.20 -0.16 22.51
CA GLN A 84 -16.32 -0.12 23.46
C GLN A 84 -16.86 -1.52 23.85
N LEU A 85 -16.58 -2.57 23.07
CA LEU A 85 -17.04 -3.92 23.39
C LEU A 85 -16.54 -4.38 24.77
N LYS A 86 -17.38 -5.11 25.52
CA LYS A 86 -17.00 -5.70 26.82
C LYS A 86 -16.23 -7.01 26.64
N LEU A 87 -15.11 -6.95 25.92
CA LEU A 87 -14.23 -8.09 25.63
C LEU A 87 -12.87 -7.94 26.35
N PRO A 88 -12.19 -9.05 26.67
CA PRO A 88 -10.82 -8.99 27.18
C PRO A 88 -9.90 -8.22 26.21
N PRO A 89 -8.93 -7.43 26.70
CA PRO A 89 -8.04 -6.64 25.86
C PRO A 89 -7.31 -7.45 24.77
N LYS A 90 -6.92 -8.69 25.08
CA LYS A 90 -6.28 -9.60 24.12
C LYS A 90 -7.18 -9.93 22.92
N VAL A 91 -8.48 -10.06 23.12
CA VAL A 91 -9.44 -10.33 22.04
C VAL A 91 -9.61 -9.11 21.16
N LYS A 92 -9.66 -7.90 21.76
CA LYS A 92 -9.73 -6.64 21.00
C LYS A 92 -8.48 -6.42 20.15
N ASP A 93 -7.29 -6.63 20.71
CA ASP A 93 -6.03 -6.55 19.97
C ASP A 93 -5.99 -7.56 18.81
N PHE A 94 -6.42 -8.80 19.07
CA PHE A 94 -6.53 -9.81 18.02
C PHE A 94 -7.45 -9.34 16.88
N LEU A 95 -8.68 -8.91 17.18
CA LEU A 95 -9.63 -8.41 16.17
C LEU A 95 -9.07 -7.21 15.41
N TRP A 96 -8.41 -6.27 16.10
CA TRP A 96 -7.75 -5.14 15.44
C TRP A 96 -6.67 -5.59 14.45
N ARG A 97 -5.81 -6.55 14.83
CA ARG A 97 -4.78 -7.11 13.94
C ARG A 97 -5.40 -7.81 12.74
N VAL A 98 -6.52 -8.52 12.94
CA VAL A 98 -7.21 -9.24 11.86
C VAL A 98 -7.81 -8.23 10.87
N CYS A 99 -8.53 -7.22 11.35
CA CYS A 99 -9.17 -6.20 10.53
C CYS A 99 -8.16 -5.31 9.78
N THR A 100 -6.99 -5.05 10.37
CA THR A 100 -5.90 -4.29 9.73
C THR A 100 -4.98 -5.15 8.85
N ASN A 101 -5.27 -6.44 8.68
CA ASN A 101 -4.40 -7.39 7.97
C ASN A 101 -2.95 -7.43 8.54
N SER A 102 -2.80 -7.16 9.83
CA SER A 102 -1.51 -7.16 10.53
C SER A 102 -1.11 -8.54 11.05
N LEU A 103 -1.98 -9.54 10.93
CA LEU A 103 -1.63 -10.93 11.26
C LEU A 103 -0.60 -11.50 10.26
N PRO A 104 0.38 -12.29 10.72
CA PRO A 104 1.40 -12.90 9.87
C PRO A 104 0.85 -14.12 9.13
N THR A 105 -0.24 -13.97 8.38
CA THR A 105 -0.77 -15.06 7.55
C THR A 105 0.16 -15.30 6.36
N ARG A 106 0.18 -16.51 5.79
CA ARG A 106 1.06 -16.80 4.65
C ARG A 106 0.83 -15.87 3.46
N PHE A 107 -0.41 -15.48 3.21
CA PHE A 107 -0.72 -14.48 2.20
C PHE A 107 -0.02 -13.14 2.49
N GLN A 108 -0.08 -12.63 3.73
CA GLN A 108 0.58 -11.37 4.09
C GLN A 108 2.11 -11.46 4.08
N LEU A 109 2.67 -12.60 4.49
CA LEU A 109 4.11 -12.85 4.41
C LEU A 109 4.59 -12.89 2.95
N THR A 110 3.83 -13.52 2.06
CA THR A 110 4.13 -13.54 0.62
C THR A 110 4.08 -12.13 0.02
N ASN A 111 3.08 -11.31 0.40
CA ASN A 111 3.02 -9.90 -0.01
C ASN A 111 4.23 -9.07 0.48
N LYS A 112 4.87 -9.50 1.56
CA LYS A 112 6.12 -8.93 2.08
C LYS A 112 7.38 -9.58 1.50
N HIS A 113 7.24 -10.31 0.38
CA HIS A 113 8.33 -10.96 -0.34
C HIS A 113 9.07 -12.04 0.47
N VAL A 114 8.41 -12.64 1.46
CA VAL A 114 8.93 -13.83 2.15
C VAL A 114 8.70 -15.05 1.23
N PRO A 115 9.73 -15.86 0.92
CA PRO A 115 9.63 -16.95 -0.06
C PRO A 115 8.92 -18.18 0.52
N ILE A 116 7.60 -18.07 0.69
CA ILE A 116 6.75 -19.15 1.17
C ILE A 116 5.51 -19.31 0.29
N ASN A 117 4.91 -20.50 0.31
CA ASN A 117 3.63 -20.74 -0.36
C ASN A 117 2.51 -20.00 0.39
N SER A 118 1.64 -19.30 -0.34
CA SER A 118 0.53 -18.52 0.23
C SER A 118 -0.71 -19.34 0.61
N SER A 119 -0.77 -20.63 0.25
CA SER A 119 -1.90 -21.53 0.52
C SER A 119 -2.13 -21.77 2.01
N CYS A 120 -3.40 -21.89 2.38
CA CYS A 120 -3.86 -22.27 3.71
C CYS A 120 -3.48 -23.72 4.01
N LEU A 121 -2.82 -23.97 5.15
CA LEU A 121 -2.45 -25.34 5.55
C LEU A 121 -3.63 -26.23 5.92
N MET A 122 -4.77 -25.63 6.28
CA MET A 122 -5.91 -26.40 6.80
C MET A 122 -6.71 -27.04 5.66
N CYS A 123 -6.94 -26.30 4.57
CA CYS A 123 -7.71 -26.79 3.42
C CYS A 123 -6.85 -27.05 2.17
N MET A 124 -5.64 -26.49 2.10
CA MET A 124 -4.73 -26.57 0.96
C MET A 124 -5.31 -26.09 -0.40
N ALA A 125 -6.48 -25.45 -0.39
CA ALA A 125 -7.24 -25.13 -1.60
C ALA A 125 -7.31 -23.62 -1.93
N ALA A 126 -7.04 -22.75 -0.96
CA ALA A 126 -7.12 -21.29 -1.14
C ALA A 126 -5.99 -20.57 -0.38
N PRO A 127 -5.66 -19.31 -0.74
CA PRO A 127 -4.68 -18.51 0.00
C PRO A 127 -5.07 -18.31 1.47
N GLU A 128 -4.08 -18.38 2.36
CA GLU A 128 -4.18 -18.15 3.79
C GLU A 128 -4.37 -16.66 4.09
N THR A 129 -5.55 -16.13 3.80
CA THR A 129 -5.96 -14.79 4.24
C THR A 129 -6.59 -14.86 5.63
N ALA A 130 -6.61 -13.72 6.33
CA ALA A 130 -7.26 -13.61 7.63
C ALA A 130 -8.76 -14.01 7.58
N LEU A 131 -9.47 -13.55 6.55
CA LEU A 131 -10.86 -13.95 6.29
C LEU A 131 -10.96 -15.45 5.99
N HIS A 132 -10.05 -16.00 5.19
CA HIS A 132 -10.11 -17.42 4.88
C HIS A 132 -9.91 -18.28 6.13
N VAL A 133 -8.82 -18.11 6.87
CA VAL A 133 -8.48 -18.96 8.02
C VAL A 133 -9.51 -18.87 9.14
N LEU A 134 -10.14 -17.71 9.35
CA LEU A 134 -11.07 -17.51 10.45
C LEU A 134 -12.54 -17.75 10.08
N VAL A 135 -12.90 -17.67 8.81
CA VAL A 135 -14.31 -17.62 8.38
C VAL A 135 -14.57 -18.61 7.25
N ARG A 136 -13.87 -18.49 6.11
CA ARG A 136 -14.22 -19.23 4.89
C ARG A 136 -13.64 -20.63 4.78
N CYS A 137 -12.57 -20.93 5.49
CA CYS A 137 -11.92 -22.25 5.47
C CYS A 137 -12.89 -23.31 5.99
N ASP A 138 -12.94 -24.48 5.33
CA ASP A 138 -13.83 -25.58 5.73
C ASP A 138 -13.63 -26.00 7.19
N PHE A 139 -12.38 -25.95 7.66
CA PHE A 139 -12.05 -26.16 9.07
C PHE A 139 -12.71 -25.10 9.97
N ALA A 140 -12.57 -23.83 9.63
CA ALA A 140 -13.14 -22.73 10.41
C ALA A 140 -14.67 -22.78 10.42
N GLN A 141 -15.30 -23.04 9.27
CA GLN A 141 -16.74 -23.26 9.17
C GLN A 141 -17.19 -24.43 10.04
N GLY A 142 -16.39 -25.50 10.13
CA GLY A 142 -16.59 -26.61 11.06
C GLY A 142 -16.68 -26.14 12.52
N CYS A 143 -15.74 -25.32 12.96
CA CYS A 143 -15.73 -24.74 14.31
C CYS A 143 -16.98 -23.87 14.56
N TRP A 144 -17.33 -22.98 13.62
CA TRP A 144 -18.50 -22.11 13.78
C TRP A 144 -19.83 -22.88 13.85
N ARG A 145 -19.97 -23.96 13.09
CA ARG A 145 -21.13 -24.85 13.15
C ARG A 145 -21.29 -25.48 14.54
N GLN A 146 -20.19 -25.83 15.22
CA GLN A 146 -20.25 -26.39 16.57
C GLN A 146 -20.79 -25.39 17.60
N VAL A 147 -20.46 -24.10 17.45
CA VAL A 147 -20.93 -23.02 18.34
C VAL A 147 -22.29 -22.44 17.89
N ARG A 148 -22.91 -23.06 16.87
CA ARG A 148 -24.24 -22.67 16.33
C ARG A 148 -24.33 -21.22 15.86
N VAL A 149 -23.24 -20.69 15.29
CA VAL A 149 -23.26 -19.36 14.67
C VAL A 149 -23.82 -19.48 13.25
N PRO A 150 -24.96 -18.84 12.92
CA PRO A 150 -25.57 -18.93 11.59
C PRO A 150 -24.79 -18.13 10.54
N ASN A 151 -24.78 -18.65 9.30
CA ASN A 151 -24.33 -17.98 8.07
C ASN A 151 -22.98 -17.24 8.12
N VAL A 152 -21.91 -18.03 8.18
CA VAL A 152 -20.51 -17.58 8.01
C VAL A 152 -20.17 -17.28 6.53
N GLY A 153 -21.10 -17.49 5.60
CA GLY A 153 -20.92 -17.22 4.17
C GLY A 153 -21.50 -15.86 3.77
N THR A 154 -20.75 -14.77 3.94
CA THR A 154 -21.10 -13.47 3.35
C THR A 154 -20.24 -13.15 2.13
N ALA A 155 -20.74 -12.25 1.28
CA ALA A 155 -20.03 -11.71 0.12
C ALA A 155 -18.83 -10.82 0.50
N ALA A 156 -18.61 -10.58 1.80
CA ALA A 156 -17.53 -9.77 2.33
C ALA A 156 -16.17 -10.08 1.69
N MET A 157 -15.46 -9.05 1.23
CA MET A 157 -14.14 -9.23 0.65
C MET A 157 -13.04 -9.30 1.72
N THR A 158 -13.29 -8.77 2.92
CA THR A 158 -12.33 -8.73 4.02
C THR A 158 -12.94 -9.26 5.32
N PHE A 159 -12.10 -9.60 6.29
CA PHE A 159 -12.58 -9.97 7.63
C PHE A 159 -13.31 -8.80 8.30
N CYS A 160 -12.83 -7.57 8.13
CA CYS A 160 -13.45 -6.39 8.75
C CYS A 160 -14.88 -6.18 8.23
N SER A 161 -15.07 -6.23 6.91
CA SER A 161 -16.41 -6.11 6.31
C SER A 161 -17.33 -7.27 6.74
N TRP A 162 -16.80 -8.49 6.83
CA TRP A 162 -17.57 -9.64 7.36
C TRP A 162 -18.01 -9.43 8.81
N TRP A 163 -17.11 -8.88 9.64
CA TRP A 163 -17.39 -8.58 11.03
C TRP A 163 -18.46 -7.50 11.19
N GLU A 164 -18.36 -6.42 10.42
CA GLU A 164 -19.33 -5.32 10.42
C GLU A 164 -20.72 -5.79 9.96
N GLU A 165 -20.79 -6.52 8.83
CA GLU A 165 -22.04 -7.10 8.30
C GLU A 165 -22.70 -8.07 9.30
N GLY A 166 -21.90 -8.94 9.93
CA GLY A 166 -22.40 -10.00 10.80
C GLY A 166 -22.79 -9.54 12.21
N PHE A 167 -22.12 -8.51 12.73
CA PHE A 167 -22.27 -8.09 14.14
C PHE A 167 -22.83 -6.67 14.30
N GLY A 168 -23.20 -5.99 13.21
CA GLY A 168 -23.86 -4.68 13.26
C GLY A 168 -23.03 -3.59 13.94
N VAL A 169 -21.70 -3.75 13.85
CA VAL A 169 -20.71 -2.80 14.36
C VAL A 169 -20.35 -1.84 13.24
#